data_AF-A0A0S8BQV8-F1
#
_entry.id   AF-A0A0S8BQV8-F1
#
_cell.length_a   1.000
_cell.length_b   1.000
_cell.length_c   1.000
_cell.angle_alpha   90.00
_cell.angle_beta   90.00
_cell.angle_gamma   90.00
#
_symmetry.space_group_name_H-M   'P 1'
#
loop_
_entity.id
_entity.type
_entity.pdbx_description
1 polymer ?
#
loop_
_entity_poly.entity_id
_entity_poly.type
_entity_poly.pdbx_seq_one_letter_code
_entity_poly.pdbx_strand_id
1 'polypeptide(L)'
;MLTSGTTWTVPTDWNSSSNNVYLFGAGGGGGGSTVNGTARASGGGGGGGAYRGVTNYSATPGGSVSYAIGAAGTAGAAGGTTSTGGTGGTTTFDTYSAGGGTGGASTSSTSTGGTGGTSSGGNAGGNGGTGNTGTSTTTGRGGGGGGGAGGPNGTGKTGGNGFAGTTTTNAGGGGGGYGGGTAGGNASGTAGGTGGNNFSGTGGGASATSGTVGGGGGGGRGASDAGGGGGGIDLFGTTGGGGGMGGGGYTANYPSPPAFGAGGAGAYLPTGTGTTGFAGGAGGQGAIFIVYTPSATVSNSNFFLLF
;
A
#
# COMPACT_ATOMS: atom_id res chain seq x y z
N MET A 1 -3.29 17.49 9.87
CA MET A 1 -3.46 16.03 9.62
C MET A 1 -3.38 15.30 10.97
N LEU A 2 -4.10 14.19 11.17
CA LEU A 2 -3.92 13.36 12.37
C LEU A 2 -3.12 12.10 12.02
N THR A 3 -1.96 11.92 12.67
CA THR A 3 -1.05 10.76 12.49
C THR A 3 -0.80 9.98 13.78
N SER A 4 -1.25 10.50 14.92
CA SER A 4 -1.19 9.84 16.24
C SER A 4 -2.26 10.41 17.16
N GLY A 5 -2.55 9.72 18.27
CA GLY A 5 -3.53 10.12 19.29
C GLY A 5 -4.82 9.31 19.24
N THR A 6 -5.80 9.68 20.08
CA THR A 6 -7.08 8.96 20.20
C THR A 6 -8.31 9.86 20.27
N THR A 7 -8.12 11.18 20.46
CA THR A 7 -9.20 12.16 20.56
C THR A 7 -8.85 13.47 19.86
N TRP A 8 -9.84 14.09 19.22
CA TRP A 8 -9.73 15.38 18.55
C TRP A 8 -10.82 16.32 19.09
N THR A 9 -10.41 17.50 19.54
CA THR A 9 -11.35 18.54 19.98
C THR A 9 -11.87 19.31 18.77
N VAL A 10 -13.19 19.37 18.65
CA VAL A 10 -13.89 20.10 17.59
C VAL A 10 -13.67 21.60 17.82
N PRO A 11 -13.21 22.37 16.82
CA PRO A 11 -13.09 23.82 16.92
C PRO A 11 -14.38 24.48 17.40
N THR A 12 -14.28 25.52 18.22
CA THR A 12 -15.43 26.24 18.77
C THR A 12 -16.21 27.02 17.70
N ASP A 13 -15.58 27.30 16.56
CA ASP A 13 -16.13 27.95 15.38
C ASP A 13 -16.63 26.92 14.32
N TRP A 14 -16.75 25.64 14.68
CA TRP A 14 -17.13 24.56 13.75
C TRP A 14 -18.48 24.83 13.06
N ASN A 15 -18.49 24.79 11.72
CA ASN A 15 -19.73 24.83 10.93
C ASN A 15 -20.11 23.43 10.45
N SER A 16 -21.29 22.89 10.75
CA SER A 16 -21.61 21.52 10.30
C SER A 16 -21.93 21.41 8.80
N SER A 17 -21.90 22.53 8.05
CA SER A 17 -22.37 22.62 6.67
C SER A 17 -21.28 22.55 5.60
N SER A 18 -20.01 22.64 5.96
CA SER A 18 -18.93 22.79 4.95
C SER A 18 -17.60 22.17 5.39
N ASN A 19 -17.67 21.06 6.14
CA ASN A 19 -16.49 20.36 6.63
C ASN A 19 -16.45 18.92 6.15
N ASN A 20 -15.26 18.48 5.75
CA ASN A 20 -15.05 17.16 5.20
C ASN A 20 -14.02 16.39 6.03
N VAL A 21 -14.23 15.10 6.19
CA VAL A 21 -13.27 14.17 6.81
C VAL A 21 -12.91 13.09 5.81
N TYR A 22 -11.63 12.79 5.70
CA TYR A 22 -11.10 11.79 4.79
C TYR A 22 -10.27 10.77 5.57
N LEU A 23 -10.62 9.50 5.45
CA LEU A 23 -10.00 8.40 6.15
C LEU A 23 -9.30 7.48 5.15
N PHE A 24 -8.08 7.09 5.47
CA PHE A 24 -7.32 6.06 4.77
C PHE A 24 -7.02 4.92 5.74
N GLY A 25 -7.47 3.72 5.42
CA GLY A 25 -7.06 2.50 6.13
C GLY A 25 -5.60 2.18 5.84
N ALA A 26 -4.93 1.45 6.73
CA ALA A 26 -3.54 1.06 6.51
C ALA A 26 -3.42 -0.08 5.48
N GLY A 27 -2.29 -0.18 4.78
CA GLY A 27 -1.99 -1.30 3.90
C GLY A 27 -1.45 -2.51 4.66
N GLY A 28 -1.68 -3.69 4.11
CA GLY A 28 -1.07 -4.94 4.59
C GLY A 28 0.39 -5.05 4.16
N GLY A 29 1.20 -5.77 4.94
CA GLY A 29 2.57 -6.10 4.57
C GLY A 29 2.64 -7.22 3.54
N GLY A 30 3.69 -7.24 2.73
CA GLY A 30 3.95 -8.35 1.82
C GLY A 30 4.48 -9.58 2.57
N GLY A 31 4.22 -10.76 2.00
CA GLY A 31 4.78 -12.01 2.50
C GLY A 31 6.30 -12.05 2.31
N GLY A 32 7.00 -12.73 3.22
CA GLY A 32 8.39 -13.12 3.01
C GLY A 32 8.49 -14.28 2.03
N SER A 33 9.71 -14.68 1.66
CA SER A 33 9.96 -15.84 0.82
C SER A 33 10.09 -17.10 1.68
N THR A 34 9.63 -18.24 1.17
CA THR A 34 9.70 -19.54 1.86
C THR A 34 10.56 -20.53 1.09
N VAL A 35 11.30 -21.36 1.83
CA VAL A 35 12.19 -22.41 1.32
C VAL A 35 11.95 -23.68 2.12
N ASN A 36 11.58 -24.77 1.45
CA ASN A 36 11.46 -26.10 2.05
C ASN A 36 12.03 -27.15 1.08
N GLY A 37 13.31 -27.49 1.28
CA GLY A 37 14.05 -28.33 0.35
C GLY A 37 14.12 -27.71 -1.06
N THR A 38 13.51 -28.39 -2.03
CA THR A 38 13.41 -27.92 -3.42
C THR A 38 12.19 -27.03 -3.67
N ALA A 39 11.18 -27.10 -2.81
CA ALA A 39 9.98 -26.28 -2.89
C ALA A 39 10.27 -24.86 -2.41
N ARG A 40 9.94 -23.88 -3.25
CA ARG A 40 10.39 -22.51 -3.13
C ARG A 40 9.27 -21.56 -3.57
N ALA A 41 9.01 -20.52 -2.78
CA ALA A 41 8.07 -19.48 -3.15
C ALA A 41 8.56 -18.09 -2.73
N SER A 42 8.37 -17.14 -3.64
CA SER A 42 8.46 -15.72 -3.33
C SER A 42 7.19 -15.22 -2.66
N GLY A 43 7.30 -14.12 -1.91
CA GLY A 43 6.18 -13.50 -1.22
C GLY A 43 5.15 -12.88 -2.17
N GLY A 44 3.87 -12.98 -1.82
CA GLY A 44 2.83 -12.14 -2.39
C GLY A 44 2.89 -10.72 -1.83
N GLY A 45 2.46 -9.73 -2.61
CA GLY A 45 2.32 -8.35 -2.13
C GLY A 45 1.15 -8.22 -1.16
N GLY A 46 1.20 -7.24 -0.26
CA GLY A 46 0.10 -6.89 0.64
C GLY A 46 -1.00 -6.11 -0.09
N GLY A 47 -2.23 -6.17 0.44
CA GLY A 47 -3.35 -5.37 -0.06
C GLY A 47 -3.28 -3.92 0.41
N GLY A 48 -3.78 -3.00 -0.39
CA GLY A 48 -3.94 -1.60 -0.01
C GLY A 48 -5.12 -1.39 0.94
N GLY A 49 -5.09 -0.35 1.75
CA GLY A 49 -6.18 0.08 2.62
C GLY A 49 -7.30 0.79 1.85
N ALA A 50 -8.49 0.80 2.45
CA ALA A 50 -9.65 1.48 1.91
C ALA A 50 -9.56 3.00 2.10
N TYR A 51 -10.44 3.71 1.40
CA TYR A 51 -10.70 5.13 1.55
C TYR A 51 -12.15 5.36 1.97
N ARG A 52 -12.39 6.39 2.78
CA ARG A 52 -13.73 6.89 3.11
C ARG A 52 -13.70 8.42 3.19
N GLY A 53 -14.52 9.07 2.35
CA GLY A 53 -14.84 10.49 2.48
C GLY A 53 -16.15 10.69 3.22
N VAL A 54 -16.20 11.66 4.12
CA VAL A 54 -17.39 12.11 4.84
C VAL A 54 -17.56 13.59 4.54
N THR A 55 -18.63 13.95 3.84
CA THR A 55 -18.93 15.34 3.52
C THR A 55 -19.90 15.93 4.52
N ASN A 56 -19.75 17.23 4.80
CA ASN A 56 -20.58 17.96 5.77
C ASN A 56 -20.64 17.26 7.13
N TYR A 57 -19.48 16.88 7.67
CA TYR A 57 -19.40 16.22 8.98
C TYR A 57 -19.93 17.15 10.07
N SER A 58 -20.97 16.70 10.76
CA SER A 58 -21.60 17.45 11.85
C SER A 58 -20.99 17.04 13.19
N ALA A 59 -20.54 18.03 13.95
CA ALA A 59 -20.00 17.83 15.29
C ALA A 59 -20.38 19.02 16.18
N THR A 60 -20.38 18.80 17.49
CA THR A 60 -20.65 19.87 18.46
C THR A 60 -19.39 20.72 18.63
N PRO A 61 -19.42 22.04 18.42
CA PRO A 61 -18.27 22.90 18.67
C PRO A 61 -17.74 22.77 20.11
N GLY A 62 -16.43 22.66 20.29
CA GLY A 62 -15.79 22.37 21.58
C GLY A 62 -15.96 20.94 22.08
N GLY A 63 -16.74 20.11 21.37
CA GLY A 63 -16.89 18.69 21.66
C GLY A 63 -15.61 17.89 21.41
N SER A 64 -15.63 16.60 21.75
CA SER A 64 -14.53 15.68 21.46
C SER A 64 -14.99 14.54 20.56
N VAL A 65 -14.16 14.20 19.58
CA VAL A 65 -14.37 13.07 18.66
C VAL A 65 -13.27 12.04 18.89
N SER A 66 -13.67 10.79 19.11
CA SER A 66 -12.74 9.67 19.20
C SER A 66 -12.27 9.23 17.81
N TYR A 67 -11.00 8.85 17.69
CA TYR A 67 -10.46 8.30 16.46
C TYR A 67 -9.38 7.25 16.74
N ALA A 68 -9.08 6.44 15.72
CA ALA A 68 -7.93 5.55 15.71
C ALA A 68 -7.29 5.56 14.32
N ILE A 69 -5.96 5.51 14.28
CA ILE A 69 -5.21 5.48 13.03
C ILE A 69 -4.72 4.06 12.81
N GLY A 70 -5.02 3.52 11.62
CA GLY A 70 -4.59 2.19 11.24
C GLY A 70 -3.06 2.08 11.24
N ALA A 71 -2.52 1.14 12.02
CA ALA A 71 -1.10 0.81 11.95
C ALA A 71 -0.79 0.07 10.64
N ALA A 72 0.40 0.32 10.06
CA ALA A 72 0.88 -0.41 8.89
C ALA A 72 1.00 -1.91 9.16
N GLY A 73 0.68 -2.74 8.17
CA GLY A 73 0.95 -4.17 8.21
C GLY A 73 2.46 -4.46 8.21
N THR A 74 2.92 -5.32 9.11
CA THR A 74 4.33 -5.71 9.23
C THR A 74 4.78 -6.57 8.04
N ALA A 75 6.06 -6.51 7.70
CA ALA A 75 6.64 -7.41 6.70
C ALA A 75 6.60 -8.87 7.17
N GLY A 76 6.31 -9.80 6.25
CA GLY A 76 6.43 -11.24 6.52
C GLY A 76 7.90 -11.66 6.69
N ALA A 77 8.16 -12.56 7.64
CA ALA A 77 9.52 -13.00 7.98
C ALA A 77 10.20 -13.85 6.88
N ALA A 78 11.53 -13.82 6.83
CA ALA A 78 12.32 -14.62 5.91
C ALA A 78 12.38 -16.11 6.28
N GLY A 79 12.42 -17.00 5.28
CA GLY A 79 13.03 -18.33 5.40
C GLY A 79 12.22 -19.41 6.12
N GLY A 80 10.96 -19.14 6.49
CA GLY A 80 10.06 -20.13 7.07
C GLY A 80 9.43 -21.09 6.04
N THR A 81 8.61 -22.03 6.53
CA THR A 81 7.70 -22.86 5.70
C THR A 81 6.44 -22.10 5.29
N THR A 82 6.07 -21.10 6.09
CA THR A 82 4.99 -20.15 5.84
C THR A 82 5.51 -18.76 6.21
N SER A 83 5.23 -17.77 5.36
CA SER A 83 5.54 -16.39 5.64
C SER A 83 4.40 -15.49 5.21
N THR A 84 3.77 -14.84 6.18
CA THR A 84 2.61 -13.98 5.99
C THR A 84 2.93 -12.59 6.51
N GLY A 85 2.64 -11.56 5.71
CA GLY A 85 2.69 -10.18 6.16
C GLY A 85 1.56 -9.87 7.15
N GLY A 86 1.76 -8.88 8.00
CA GLY A 86 0.73 -8.39 8.91
C GLY A 86 -0.42 -7.69 8.15
N THR A 87 -1.63 -7.81 8.68
CA THR A 87 -2.79 -7.02 8.22
C THR A 87 -2.65 -5.57 8.67
N GLY A 88 -3.00 -4.63 7.79
CA GLY A 88 -3.08 -3.21 8.13
C GLY A 88 -4.27 -2.92 9.05
N GLY A 89 -4.09 -2.01 10.01
CA GLY A 89 -5.15 -1.56 10.89
C GLY A 89 -6.24 -0.75 10.18
N THR A 90 -7.46 -0.85 10.70
CA THR A 90 -8.58 0.03 10.32
C THR A 90 -8.37 1.43 10.90
N THR A 91 -8.58 2.46 10.08
CA THR A 91 -8.64 3.85 10.54
C THR A 91 -10.08 4.22 10.83
N THR A 92 -10.36 4.74 12.02
CA THR A 92 -11.71 5.15 12.44
C THR A 92 -11.73 6.62 12.86
N PHE A 93 -12.85 7.28 12.61
CA PHE A 93 -13.15 8.62 13.08
C PHE A 93 -14.62 8.66 13.41
N ASP A 94 -14.96 8.82 14.70
CA ASP A 94 -16.33 8.68 15.18
C ASP A 94 -16.93 7.31 14.78
N THR A 95 -18.06 7.30 14.08
CA THR A 95 -18.72 6.08 13.55
C THR A 95 -18.22 5.65 12.17
N TYR A 96 -17.30 6.41 11.55
CA TYR A 96 -16.79 6.12 10.22
C TYR A 96 -15.50 5.31 10.26
N SER A 97 -15.32 4.45 9.26
CA SER A 97 -14.16 3.57 9.17
C SER A 97 -13.66 3.37 7.74
N ALA A 98 -12.35 3.30 7.58
CA ALA A 98 -11.67 2.79 6.39
C ALA A 98 -10.82 1.57 6.78
N GLY A 99 -11.23 0.39 6.32
CA GLY A 99 -10.59 -0.88 6.66
C GLY A 99 -9.19 -1.00 6.07
N GLY A 100 -8.30 -1.66 6.81
CA GLY A 100 -6.95 -1.95 6.32
C GLY A 100 -6.91 -3.14 5.36
N GLY A 101 -5.85 -3.20 4.54
CA GLY A 101 -5.58 -4.31 3.64
C GLY A 101 -4.98 -5.52 4.38
N THR A 102 -5.20 -6.73 3.88
CA THR A 102 -4.60 -7.94 4.46
C THR A 102 -3.18 -8.15 3.96
N GLY A 103 -2.39 -8.89 4.73
CA GLY A 103 -1.02 -9.22 4.33
C GLY A 103 -0.96 -10.23 3.19
N GLY A 104 0.08 -10.14 2.37
CA GLY A 104 0.43 -11.17 1.40
C GLY A 104 0.99 -12.41 2.09
N ALA A 105 0.90 -13.56 1.45
CA ALA A 105 1.39 -14.82 2.00
C ALA A 105 2.23 -15.59 0.98
N SER A 106 3.17 -16.37 1.50
CA SER A 106 3.76 -17.48 0.77
C SER A 106 3.85 -18.73 1.66
N THR A 107 3.65 -19.87 1.02
CA THR A 107 3.99 -21.20 1.53
C THR A 107 4.93 -21.84 0.54
N SER A 108 5.53 -22.98 0.88
CA SER A 108 6.47 -23.66 -0.02
C SER A 108 5.92 -23.97 -1.42
N SER A 109 4.60 -24.02 -1.62
CA SER A 109 3.95 -24.33 -2.90
C SER A 109 3.01 -23.24 -3.42
N THR A 110 2.60 -22.27 -2.61
CA THR A 110 1.64 -21.22 -2.98
C THR A 110 2.15 -19.83 -2.63
N SER A 111 1.74 -18.84 -3.41
CA SER A 111 1.98 -17.45 -3.09
C SER A 111 0.73 -16.66 -3.47
N THR A 112 0.23 -15.86 -2.53
CA THR A 112 -1.05 -15.16 -2.67
C THR A 112 -0.87 -13.71 -2.26
N GLY A 113 -1.35 -12.79 -3.09
CA GLY A 113 -1.43 -11.39 -2.71
C GLY A 113 -2.49 -11.18 -1.61
N GLY A 114 -2.28 -10.18 -0.76
CA GLY A 114 -3.25 -9.75 0.23
C GLY A 114 -4.45 -9.08 -0.43
N THR A 115 -5.62 -9.22 0.17
CA THR A 115 -6.85 -8.54 -0.26
C THR A 115 -6.83 -7.06 0.14
N GLY A 116 -7.37 -6.19 -0.71
CA GLY A 116 -7.58 -4.79 -0.38
C GLY A 116 -8.57 -4.62 0.79
N GLY A 117 -8.39 -3.55 1.55
CA GLY A 117 -9.29 -3.18 2.64
C GLY A 117 -10.65 -2.74 2.11
N THR A 118 -11.70 -2.96 2.91
CA THR A 118 -13.07 -2.54 2.61
C THR A 118 -13.45 -1.30 3.43
N SER A 119 -14.41 -0.51 2.95
CA SER A 119 -14.98 0.59 3.73
C SER A 119 -16.50 0.60 3.63
N SER A 120 -17.18 1.01 4.71
CA SER A 120 -18.62 1.14 4.74
C SER A 120 -19.04 2.41 3.97
N GLY A 121 -19.22 2.29 2.66
CA GLY A 121 -19.65 3.38 1.76
C GLY A 121 -18.52 4.31 1.30
N GLY A 122 -17.29 3.81 1.24
CA GLY A 122 -16.20 4.48 0.53
C GLY A 122 -15.64 3.58 -0.57
N ASN A 123 -14.40 3.82 -0.96
CA ASN A 123 -13.73 3.04 -1.99
C ASN A 123 -12.77 2.02 -1.38
N ALA A 124 -12.83 0.78 -1.84
CA ALA A 124 -11.92 -0.28 -1.39
C ALA A 124 -10.47 -0.04 -1.85
N GLY A 125 -9.52 -0.64 -1.13
CA GLY A 125 -8.14 -0.76 -1.58
C GLY A 125 -7.98 -1.81 -2.68
N GLY A 126 -6.84 -1.78 -3.35
CA GLY A 126 -6.45 -2.79 -4.33
C GLY A 126 -5.83 -4.01 -3.69
N ASN A 127 -5.99 -5.18 -4.29
CA ASN A 127 -5.31 -6.39 -3.84
C ASN A 127 -3.80 -6.34 -4.15
N GLY A 128 -2.96 -6.99 -3.36
CA GLY A 128 -1.60 -7.30 -3.76
C GLY A 128 -1.56 -8.28 -4.94
N GLY A 129 -0.50 -8.22 -5.73
CA GLY A 129 -0.17 -9.22 -6.75
C GLY A 129 0.39 -10.48 -6.11
N THR A 130 0.23 -11.62 -6.77
CA THR A 130 0.78 -12.89 -6.29
C THR A 130 2.29 -12.93 -6.52
N GLY A 131 3.04 -13.50 -5.57
CA GLY A 131 4.41 -13.91 -5.85
C GLY A 131 4.41 -15.16 -6.72
N ASN A 132 5.59 -15.55 -7.20
CA ASN A 132 5.77 -16.76 -7.96
C ASN A 132 6.15 -17.98 -7.09
N THR A 133 5.82 -19.19 -7.56
CA THR A 133 6.08 -20.48 -6.86
C THR A 133 6.75 -21.50 -7.77
N GLY A 134 7.37 -22.54 -7.19
CA GLY A 134 7.86 -23.69 -7.94
C GLY A 134 8.88 -24.55 -7.19
N THR A 135 9.37 -25.57 -7.89
CA THR A 135 10.08 -26.72 -7.28
C THR A 135 11.55 -26.84 -7.67
N SER A 136 12.09 -25.89 -8.43
CA SER A 136 13.51 -25.88 -8.80
C SER A 136 14.32 -24.96 -7.87
N THR A 137 15.51 -25.44 -7.50
CA THR A 137 16.53 -24.72 -6.70
C THR A 137 17.38 -23.78 -7.55
N THR A 138 17.37 -23.94 -8.87
CA THR A 138 18.19 -23.15 -9.81
C THR A 138 17.42 -21.98 -10.41
N THR A 139 16.10 -21.94 -10.24
CA THR A 139 15.26 -20.84 -10.71
C THR A 139 14.95 -19.89 -9.57
N GLY A 140 15.22 -18.61 -9.79
CA GLY A 140 14.81 -17.59 -8.83
C GLY A 140 13.39 -17.14 -9.12
N ARG A 141 12.82 -16.39 -8.16
CA ARG A 141 11.39 -16.10 -8.13
C ARG A 141 11.17 -14.65 -7.75
N GLY A 142 10.50 -13.91 -8.62
CA GLY A 142 10.11 -12.53 -8.33
C GLY A 142 8.91 -12.48 -7.38
N GLY A 143 8.96 -11.56 -6.41
CA GLY A 143 7.82 -11.26 -5.54
C GLY A 143 6.69 -10.55 -6.28
N GLY A 144 5.49 -10.63 -5.71
CA GLY A 144 4.33 -9.87 -6.20
C GLY A 144 4.41 -8.39 -5.80
N GLY A 145 3.86 -7.50 -6.62
CA GLY A 145 3.71 -6.08 -6.29
C GLY A 145 2.60 -5.85 -5.25
N GLY A 146 2.69 -4.80 -4.45
CA GLY A 146 1.65 -4.39 -3.51
C GLY A 146 0.42 -3.78 -4.20
N GLY A 147 -0.74 -3.84 -3.54
CA GLY A 147 -1.96 -3.18 -4.00
C GLY A 147 -1.93 -1.66 -3.75
N GLY A 148 -2.56 -0.89 -4.64
CA GLY A 148 -2.75 0.55 -4.43
C GLY A 148 -3.83 0.85 -3.39
N ALA A 149 -3.74 1.99 -2.70
CA ALA A 149 -4.79 2.44 -1.78
C ALA A 149 -6.07 2.84 -2.53
N GLY A 150 -7.23 2.74 -1.86
CA GLY A 150 -8.45 3.41 -2.31
C GLY A 150 -8.28 4.93 -2.27
N GLY A 151 -9.10 5.66 -3.02
CA GLY A 151 -9.09 7.13 -3.01
C GLY A 151 -10.44 7.72 -3.44
N PRO A 152 -10.61 9.05 -3.46
CA PRO A 152 -11.83 9.72 -3.87
C PRO A 152 -12.30 9.34 -5.28
N ASN A 153 -11.35 9.04 -6.18
CA ASN A 153 -11.63 8.76 -7.59
C ASN A 153 -11.86 7.27 -7.91
N GLY A 154 -11.85 6.39 -6.90
CA GLY A 154 -12.22 4.98 -7.06
C GLY A 154 -11.40 4.02 -6.23
N THR A 155 -11.55 2.74 -6.52
CA THR A 155 -10.83 1.67 -5.83
C THR A 155 -9.35 1.65 -6.20
N GLY A 156 -8.51 1.31 -5.23
CA GLY A 156 -7.11 0.99 -5.52
C GLY A 156 -7.00 -0.20 -6.48
N LYS A 157 -5.94 -0.26 -7.26
CA LYS A 157 -5.73 -1.35 -8.23
C LYS A 157 -4.77 -2.40 -7.74
N THR A 158 -4.86 -3.55 -8.41
CA THR A 158 -4.07 -4.72 -8.04
C THR A 158 -2.61 -4.54 -8.39
N GLY A 159 -1.72 -5.08 -7.55
CA GLY A 159 -0.31 -5.28 -7.92
C GLY A 159 -0.16 -6.34 -9.02
N GLY A 160 0.95 -6.28 -9.73
CA GLY A 160 1.34 -7.26 -10.74
C GLY A 160 1.98 -8.50 -10.11
N ASN A 161 1.92 -9.59 -10.85
CA ASN A 161 2.52 -10.86 -10.45
C ASN A 161 4.02 -10.88 -10.73
N GLY A 162 4.77 -11.58 -9.87
CA GLY A 162 6.18 -11.87 -10.10
C GLY A 162 6.39 -12.95 -11.17
N PHE A 163 7.57 -13.00 -11.77
CA PHE A 163 7.90 -13.95 -12.84
C PHE A 163 8.68 -15.18 -12.35
N ALA A 164 8.42 -16.32 -13.00
CA ALA A 164 9.17 -17.57 -12.90
C ALA A 164 10.19 -17.68 -14.04
N GLY A 165 11.44 -17.26 -13.83
CA GLY A 165 12.48 -17.43 -14.84
C GLY A 165 13.09 -18.81 -14.81
N THR A 166 13.34 -19.42 -15.97
CA THR A 166 14.26 -20.57 -16.11
C THR A 166 15.73 -20.13 -16.11
N THR A 167 15.98 -18.82 -16.26
CA THR A 167 17.30 -18.18 -16.24
C THR A 167 17.53 -17.40 -14.95
N THR A 168 18.77 -16.99 -14.70
CA THR A 168 19.23 -16.40 -13.42
C THR A 168 18.62 -15.06 -13.03
N THR A 169 17.81 -14.45 -13.90
CA THR A 169 17.26 -13.11 -13.69
C THR A 169 15.81 -13.19 -13.24
N ASN A 170 15.56 -12.64 -12.06
CA ASN A 170 14.27 -12.69 -11.40
C ASN A 170 13.64 -11.31 -11.44
N ALA A 171 12.37 -11.25 -11.80
CA ALA A 171 11.67 -10.00 -12.01
C ALA A 171 10.40 -9.96 -11.16
N GLY A 172 10.29 -8.94 -10.32
CA GLY A 172 9.12 -8.71 -9.47
C GLY A 172 7.99 -8.01 -10.22
N GLY A 173 6.75 -8.20 -9.79
CA GLY A 173 5.60 -7.48 -10.36
C GLY A 173 5.58 -6.00 -9.96
N GLY A 174 4.99 -5.13 -10.77
CA GLY A 174 4.83 -3.72 -10.41
C GLY A 174 3.72 -3.50 -9.38
N GLY A 175 3.77 -2.43 -8.59
CA GLY A 175 2.70 -2.08 -7.65
C GLY A 175 1.46 -1.52 -8.34
N GLY A 176 0.28 -1.66 -7.72
CA GLY A 176 -0.98 -1.11 -8.24
C GLY A 176 -1.11 0.40 -8.04
N GLY A 177 -1.81 1.07 -8.95
CA GLY A 177 -2.12 2.50 -8.82
C GLY A 177 -3.21 2.81 -7.79
N TYR A 178 -3.16 4.00 -7.20
CA TYR A 178 -4.17 4.47 -6.25
C TYR A 178 -5.49 4.88 -6.90
N GLY A 179 -6.56 4.88 -6.10
CA GLY A 179 -7.73 5.75 -6.31
C GLY A 179 -8.41 5.67 -7.67
N GLY A 180 -8.55 4.49 -8.27
CA GLY A 180 -9.16 4.32 -9.59
C GLY A 180 -8.19 4.24 -10.76
N GLY A 181 -6.87 4.23 -10.52
CA GLY A 181 -5.82 4.15 -11.54
C GLY A 181 -5.74 2.81 -12.29
N THR A 182 -4.53 2.40 -12.69
CA THR A 182 -4.29 1.13 -13.42
C THR A 182 -3.62 0.09 -12.55
N ALA A 183 -3.78 -1.19 -12.91
CA ALA A 183 -3.06 -2.28 -12.27
C ALA A 183 -1.55 -2.19 -12.55
N GLY A 184 -0.74 -2.77 -11.66
CA GLY A 184 0.67 -2.98 -11.89
C GLY A 184 0.89 -4.04 -12.98
N GLY A 185 1.93 -3.85 -13.79
CA GLY A 185 2.34 -4.80 -14.80
C GLY A 185 2.91 -6.08 -14.17
N ASN A 186 2.62 -7.22 -14.80
CA ASN A 186 3.31 -8.47 -14.46
C ASN A 186 4.77 -8.39 -14.92
N ALA A 187 5.66 -9.07 -14.21
CA ALA A 187 7.02 -9.27 -14.68
C ALA A 187 7.06 -10.21 -15.90
N SER A 188 8.05 -10.01 -16.77
CA SER A 188 8.28 -10.83 -17.96
C SER A 188 9.77 -11.02 -18.21
N GLY A 189 10.25 -12.27 -18.15
CA GLY A 189 11.66 -12.57 -18.38
C GLY A 189 12.57 -11.88 -17.36
N THR A 190 13.49 -11.06 -17.87
CA THR A 190 14.44 -10.28 -17.06
C THR A 190 13.86 -8.92 -16.63
N ALA A 191 12.70 -8.53 -17.15
CA ALA A 191 12.10 -7.23 -16.93
C ALA A 191 11.07 -7.28 -15.79
N GLY A 192 11.31 -6.49 -14.74
CA GLY A 192 10.33 -6.23 -13.70
C GLY A 192 9.10 -5.54 -14.27
N GLY A 193 7.95 -5.77 -13.64
CA GLY A 193 6.70 -5.15 -14.04
C GLY A 193 6.72 -3.63 -13.84
N THR A 194 6.04 -2.89 -14.71
CA THR A 194 5.82 -1.45 -14.51
C THR A 194 4.81 -1.22 -13.39
N GLY A 195 4.97 -0.16 -12.61
CA GLY A 195 3.96 0.27 -11.66
C GLY A 195 2.70 0.79 -12.36
N GLY A 196 1.55 0.66 -11.70
CA GLY A 196 0.28 1.17 -12.18
C GLY A 196 0.21 2.69 -12.08
N ASN A 197 -0.42 3.35 -13.04
CA ASN A 197 -0.68 4.78 -13.01
C ASN A 197 -1.81 5.12 -12.03
N ASN A 198 -1.87 6.38 -11.63
CA ASN A 198 -2.98 6.95 -10.88
C ASN A 198 -4.26 7.14 -11.71
N PHE A 199 -5.31 7.70 -11.10
CA PHE A 199 -6.58 8.00 -11.76
C PHE A 199 -6.46 8.97 -12.96
N SER A 200 -5.41 9.79 -13.00
CA SER A 200 -5.12 10.69 -14.13
C SER A 200 -4.30 10.03 -15.25
N GLY A 201 -3.95 8.75 -15.09
CA GLY A 201 -3.16 8.01 -16.08
C GLY A 201 -1.65 8.29 -16.01
N THR A 202 -1.14 8.84 -14.91
CA THR A 202 0.28 9.18 -14.73
C THR A 202 0.91 8.54 -13.51
N GLY A 203 2.25 8.62 -13.39
CA GLY A 203 2.97 8.35 -12.15
C GLY A 203 3.45 6.92 -11.92
N GLY A 204 3.07 5.95 -12.75
CA GLY A 204 3.58 4.59 -12.63
C GLY A 204 5.10 4.52 -12.86
N GLY A 205 5.82 3.85 -11.96
CA GLY A 205 7.26 3.64 -12.11
C GLY A 205 7.58 2.66 -13.24
N ALA A 206 8.60 2.94 -14.05
CA ALA A 206 9.22 1.91 -14.89
C ALA A 206 9.85 0.82 -14.01
N SER A 207 10.23 -0.32 -14.59
CA SER A 207 10.90 -1.41 -13.85
C SER A 207 12.08 -0.89 -13.01
N ALA A 208 12.17 -1.33 -11.76
CA ALA A 208 13.16 -0.92 -10.76
C ALA A 208 13.22 0.60 -10.49
N THR A 209 12.14 1.34 -10.81
CA THR A 209 12.03 2.76 -10.49
C THR A 209 10.79 3.01 -9.64
N SER A 210 10.91 3.94 -8.69
CA SER A 210 9.77 4.36 -7.86
C SER A 210 8.70 5.03 -8.72
N GLY A 211 7.44 4.82 -8.34
CA GLY A 211 6.34 5.61 -8.84
C GLY A 211 6.38 7.03 -8.29
N THR A 212 5.65 7.91 -8.94
CA THR A 212 5.41 9.30 -8.53
C THR A 212 3.91 9.54 -8.48
N VAL A 213 3.48 10.58 -7.75
CA VAL A 213 2.09 11.08 -7.84
C VAL A 213 1.06 9.93 -7.70
N GLY A 214 1.23 9.11 -6.66
CA GLY A 214 0.40 7.95 -6.32
C GLY A 214 0.48 6.74 -7.25
N GLY A 215 1.25 6.80 -8.33
CA GLY A 215 1.51 5.62 -9.14
C GLY A 215 2.27 4.54 -8.36
N GLY A 216 2.07 3.28 -8.72
CA GLY A 216 2.79 2.16 -8.14
C GLY A 216 4.27 2.18 -8.51
N GLY A 217 5.09 1.54 -7.69
CA GLY A 217 6.51 1.32 -7.99
C GLY A 217 6.74 0.19 -8.99
N GLY A 218 7.75 0.31 -9.84
CA GLY A 218 8.12 -0.79 -10.73
C GLY A 218 8.81 -1.93 -10.00
N GLY A 219 8.57 -3.16 -10.41
CA GLY A 219 9.20 -4.34 -9.85
C GLY A 219 10.70 -4.40 -10.14
N GLY A 220 11.44 -4.96 -9.19
CA GLY A 220 12.90 -5.11 -9.26
C GLY A 220 13.35 -6.14 -10.29
N ARG A 221 14.64 -6.09 -10.65
CA ARG A 221 15.31 -7.04 -11.54
C ARG A 221 16.58 -7.56 -10.87
N GLY A 222 16.70 -8.87 -10.69
CA GLY A 222 17.88 -9.46 -10.05
C GLY A 222 18.22 -8.70 -8.76
N ALA A 223 19.49 -8.29 -8.59
CA ALA A 223 19.98 -7.59 -7.39
C ALA A 223 19.41 -6.18 -7.15
N SER A 224 18.68 -5.61 -8.11
CA SER A 224 18.19 -4.24 -8.01
C SER A 224 16.97 -4.12 -7.09
N ASP A 225 16.91 -3.01 -6.35
CA ASP A 225 15.77 -2.67 -5.50
C ASP A 225 14.50 -2.46 -6.35
N ALA A 226 13.37 -2.78 -5.76
CA ALA A 226 12.08 -2.44 -6.35
C ALA A 226 11.73 -0.98 -6.07
N GLY A 227 10.97 -0.37 -6.97
CA GLY A 227 10.46 0.97 -6.78
C GLY A 227 9.46 1.04 -5.62
N GLY A 228 9.56 2.10 -4.82
CA GLY A 228 8.48 2.49 -3.92
C GLY A 228 7.27 3.00 -4.70
N GLY A 229 6.07 2.90 -4.13
CA GLY A 229 4.92 3.61 -4.66
C GLY A 229 5.01 5.11 -4.40
N GLY A 230 4.46 5.93 -5.30
CA GLY A 230 4.33 7.37 -5.12
C GLY A 230 3.27 7.73 -4.08
N GLY A 231 3.38 8.91 -3.48
CA GLY A 231 2.31 9.50 -2.66
C GLY A 231 1.19 10.07 -3.50
N GLY A 232 -0.06 9.79 -3.14
CA GLY A 232 -1.24 10.32 -3.84
C GLY A 232 -1.36 11.84 -3.72
N ILE A 233 -2.12 12.42 -4.65
CA ILE A 233 -2.38 13.87 -4.75
C ILE A 233 -3.88 14.21 -4.84
N ASP A 234 -4.76 13.25 -4.55
CA ASP A 234 -6.20 13.39 -4.76
C ASP A 234 -6.90 14.33 -3.76
N LEU A 235 -6.38 14.46 -2.55
CA LEU A 235 -6.80 15.50 -1.61
C LEU A 235 -6.05 16.79 -1.92
N PHE A 236 -6.81 17.77 -2.42
CA PHE A 236 -6.35 19.15 -2.66
C PHE A 236 -5.16 19.26 -3.62
N GLY A 237 -4.99 18.28 -4.53
CA GLY A 237 -3.91 18.28 -5.52
C GLY A 237 -2.52 18.00 -4.94
N THR A 238 -2.40 17.68 -3.65
CA THR A 238 -1.10 17.66 -2.94
C THR A 238 -0.89 16.45 -2.03
N THR A 239 -1.95 15.79 -1.57
CA THR A 239 -1.86 14.66 -0.62
C THR A 239 -2.87 13.57 -0.95
N GLY A 240 -2.65 12.33 -0.50
CA GLY A 240 -3.52 11.22 -0.87
C GLY A 240 -3.00 9.83 -0.53
N GLY A 241 -3.79 8.82 -0.91
CA GLY A 241 -3.44 7.41 -0.76
C GLY A 241 -2.25 7.01 -1.65
N GLY A 242 -1.45 6.05 -1.21
CA GLY A 242 -0.25 5.62 -1.92
C GLY A 242 -0.50 4.59 -3.02
N GLY A 243 0.36 4.60 -4.04
CA GLY A 243 0.53 3.47 -4.94
C GLY A 243 1.20 2.30 -4.23
N GLY A 244 0.93 1.08 -4.68
CA GLY A 244 1.59 -0.12 -4.16
C GLY A 244 3.09 -0.14 -4.47
N MET A 245 3.87 -0.82 -3.65
CA MET A 245 5.29 -1.06 -3.91
C MET A 245 5.50 -2.09 -5.02
N GLY A 246 6.59 -1.99 -5.79
CA GLY A 246 7.01 -3.06 -6.71
C GLY A 246 7.56 -4.27 -5.95
N GLY A 247 7.34 -5.49 -6.47
CA GLY A 247 7.90 -6.73 -5.94
C GLY A 247 9.43 -6.74 -6.01
N GLY A 248 10.07 -7.19 -4.92
CA GLY A 248 11.51 -7.10 -4.71
C GLY A 248 12.37 -8.00 -5.61
N GLY A 249 13.66 -7.63 -5.70
CA GLY A 249 14.73 -8.33 -6.39
C GLY A 249 15.87 -8.84 -5.48
N TYR A 250 16.38 -8.11 -4.47
CA TYR A 250 17.36 -8.66 -3.48
C TYR A 250 17.38 -7.97 -2.10
N THR A 251 16.91 -6.73 -1.92
CA THR A 251 16.96 -6.05 -0.61
C THR A 251 15.75 -5.14 -0.38
N ALA A 252 15.06 -5.34 0.74
CA ALA A 252 13.91 -4.54 1.17
C ALA A 252 14.34 -3.22 1.85
N ASN A 253 15.41 -2.56 1.37
CA ASN A 253 15.72 -1.20 1.79
C ASN A 253 14.85 -0.25 0.98
N TYR A 254 13.56 -0.18 1.31
CA TYR A 254 12.66 0.79 0.72
C TYR A 254 12.97 2.16 1.34
N PRO A 255 13.55 3.12 0.60
CA PRO A 255 14.04 4.37 1.17
C PRO A 255 12.93 5.31 1.66
N SER A 256 11.66 4.94 1.45
CA SER A 256 10.49 5.60 2.02
C SER A 256 9.44 4.55 2.34
N PRO A 257 8.80 4.58 3.54
CA PRO A 257 7.55 3.87 3.73
C PRO A 257 6.57 4.30 2.64
N PRO A 258 5.72 3.39 2.15
CA PRO A 258 4.83 3.74 1.08
C PRO A 258 3.77 4.69 1.64
N ALA A 259 3.26 5.57 0.79
CA ALA A 259 2.26 6.55 1.22
C ALA A 259 0.98 5.86 1.75
N PHE A 260 0.10 6.66 2.36
CA PHE A 260 -0.99 6.15 3.19
C PHE A 260 -1.79 5.03 2.54
N GLY A 261 -1.97 3.93 3.28
CA GLY A 261 -2.76 2.79 2.84
C GLY A 261 -2.17 1.96 1.69
N ALA A 262 -0.96 2.20 1.20
CA ALA A 262 -0.37 1.35 0.15
C ALA A 262 0.00 -0.05 0.67
N GLY A 263 -0.18 -1.08 -0.16
CA GLY A 263 0.25 -2.44 0.15
C GLY A 263 1.77 -2.63 0.03
N GLY A 264 2.35 -3.43 0.93
CA GLY A 264 3.76 -3.78 0.90
C GLY A 264 4.14 -4.74 -0.23
N ALA A 265 5.40 -4.71 -0.66
CA ALA A 265 5.90 -5.61 -1.69
C ALA A 265 6.12 -7.05 -1.20
N GLY A 266 5.90 -8.03 -2.06
CA GLY A 266 6.28 -9.41 -1.80
C GLY A 266 7.79 -9.62 -1.89
N ALA A 267 8.32 -10.49 -1.03
CA ALA A 267 9.74 -10.81 -1.02
C ALA A 267 10.17 -11.62 -2.24
N TYR A 268 11.40 -11.36 -2.66
CA TYR A 268 12.14 -12.14 -3.64
C TYR A 268 12.67 -13.47 -3.08
N LEU A 269 12.96 -14.44 -3.96
CA LEU A 269 13.82 -15.58 -3.62
C LEU A 269 15.01 -15.77 -4.60
N PRO A 270 16.26 -15.82 -4.08
CA PRO A 270 17.46 -15.91 -4.90
C PRO A 270 17.70 -17.26 -5.56
N THR A 271 18.34 -17.20 -6.73
CA THR A 271 18.98 -18.35 -7.36
C THR A 271 20.16 -18.79 -6.52
N GLY A 272 20.21 -20.07 -6.14
CA GLY A 272 21.33 -20.63 -5.41
C GLY A 272 20.89 -21.65 -4.36
N THR A 273 21.83 -22.51 -3.99
CA THR A 273 21.65 -23.54 -2.95
C THR A 273 21.47 -22.96 -1.54
N GLY A 274 21.61 -21.64 -1.37
CA GLY A 274 21.38 -20.95 -0.10
C GLY A 274 19.93 -21.00 0.36
N THR A 275 19.76 -21.10 1.68
CA THR A 275 18.49 -21.10 2.42
C THR A 275 18.05 -19.70 2.85
N THR A 276 18.79 -18.64 2.47
CA THR A 276 18.50 -17.29 2.92
C THR A 276 17.23 -16.77 2.23
N GLY A 277 16.11 -16.87 2.93
CA GLY A 277 14.90 -16.16 2.55
C GLY A 277 15.05 -14.65 2.81
N PHE A 278 14.14 -13.88 2.24
CA PHE A 278 14.02 -12.45 2.47
C PHE A 278 12.65 -12.11 3.07
N ALA A 279 12.63 -11.03 3.85
CA ALA A 279 11.40 -10.47 4.37
C ALA A 279 10.65 -9.70 3.28
N GLY A 280 9.33 -9.58 3.43
CA GLY A 280 8.50 -8.73 2.58
C GLY A 280 8.72 -7.24 2.86
N GLY A 281 7.96 -6.38 2.17
CA GLY A 281 7.83 -4.97 2.50
C GLY A 281 6.70 -4.73 3.50
N ALA A 282 6.85 -3.74 4.38
CA ALA A 282 5.75 -3.25 5.21
C ALA A 282 4.70 -2.49 4.38
N GLY A 283 3.46 -2.46 4.84
CA GLY A 283 2.41 -1.61 4.26
C GLY A 283 2.55 -0.14 4.66
N GLY A 284 1.70 0.71 4.09
CA GLY A 284 1.57 2.13 4.44
C GLY A 284 0.64 2.30 5.63
N GLN A 285 0.95 3.26 6.52
CA GLN A 285 0.08 3.62 7.64
C GLN A 285 -1.26 4.21 7.16
N GLY A 286 -2.28 4.18 8.01
CA GLY A 286 -3.51 4.93 7.81
C GLY A 286 -3.33 6.43 8.05
N ALA A 287 -4.33 7.22 7.70
CA ALA A 287 -4.35 8.67 7.96
C ALA A 287 -5.77 9.23 8.06
N ILE A 288 -5.89 10.36 8.76
CA ILE A 288 -7.13 11.15 8.84
C ILE A 288 -6.81 12.59 8.45
N PHE A 289 -7.57 13.11 7.48
CA PHE A 289 -7.56 14.52 7.09
C PHE A 289 -8.90 15.14 7.45
N ILE A 290 -8.86 16.26 8.16
CA ILE A 290 -10.04 17.06 8.50
C ILE A 290 -9.87 18.38 7.77
N VAL A 291 -10.87 18.74 6.97
CA VAL A 291 -10.89 19.99 6.22
C VAL A 291 -12.10 20.78 6.66
N TYR A 292 -11.80 21.97 7.14
CA TYR A 292 -12.68 22.74 7.98
C TYR A 292 -12.76 24.17 7.47
N THR A 293 -13.99 24.67 7.32
CA THR A 293 -14.26 26.08 7.03
C THR A 293 -14.83 26.73 8.28
N PRO A 294 -14.20 27.79 8.83
CA PRO A 294 -14.76 28.48 9.98
C PRO A 294 -16.13 29.12 9.74
N SER A 295 -17.00 29.07 10.75
CA SER A 295 -18.17 29.95 10.83
C SER A 295 -17.67 31.39 10.84
N ALA A 296 -17.96 32.16 9.80
CA ALA A 296 -17.41 33.50 9.61
C ALA A 296 -17.74 34.43 10.79
N THR A 297 -16.79 34.59 11.73
CA THR A 297 -16.66 35.78 12.59
C THR A 297 -15.27 35.84 13.26
N VAL A 298 -14.22 36.03 12.47
CA VAL A 298 -13.01 36.69 12.98
C VAL A 298 -12.53 37.69 11.94
N SER A 299 -12.61 38.98 12.25
CA SER A 299 -12.12 40.08 11.42
C SER A 299 -10.58 40.14 11.35
N ASN A 300 -9.88 39.00 11.45
CA ASN A 300 -8.43 38.92 11.39
C ASN A 300 -8.02 37.75 10.49
N SER A 301 -7.53 38.08 9.30
CA SER A 301 -7.12 37.18 8.22
C SER A 301 -5.91 36.32 8.58
N ASN A 302 -6.09 35.28 9.41
CA ASN A 302 -5.05 34.26 9.62
C ASN A 302 -5.55 32.91 9.10
N PHE A 303 -5.20 32.61 7.87
CA PHE A 303 -5.33 31.28 7.28
C PHE A 303 -4.31 30.35 7.98
N PHE A 304 -4.78 29.50 8.89
CA PHE A 304 -3.93 28.54 9.61
C PHE A 304 -3.96 27.17 8.94
N LEU A 305 -2.80 26.73 8.44
CA LEU A 305 -2.52 25.31 8.14
C LEU A 305 -1.79 24.72 9.35
N LEU A 306 -2.42 23.78 10.08
CA LEU A 306 -1.68 22.92 11.00
C LEU A 306 -0.97 21.83 10.18
N PHE A 307 0.36 21.95 10.08
CA PHE A 307 1.25 20.88 9.61
C PHE A 307 1.56 19.91 10.75
#